data_AF-A0A183DEX0-F1
#
_entry.id   AF-A0A183DEX0-F1
#
_cell.length_a   1.000
_cell.length_b   1.000
_cell.length_c   1.000
_cell.angle_alpha   90.00
_cell.angle_beta   90.00
_cell.angle_gamma   90.00
#
_symmetry.space_group_name_H-M   'P 1'
#
loop_
_entity.id
_entity.type
_entity.pdbx_description
1 polymer ?
#
loop_
_entity_poly.entity_id
_entity_poly.type
_entity_poly.pdbx_seq_one_letter_code
_entity_poly.pdbx_strand_id
1 'polypeptide(L)'
;MGVQLFGRMDYHCVLPGTNVSNVTIADLAIPDTMCSQKGAGGYECPANMECVKLDMSAHAEGFYGMFNDFGSSLFTVYMAASQEGWVYVLYDCLDTFPSYIAFFYFVTLIFLLAWLVKNVFIAVITETFAEIRVQFSEMWQTREITANDSFTQVLLQASSYFCITEESKVTTSSAVALYGKRGSS
;
A
#
# COMPACT_ATOMS: atom_id res chain seq x y z
N MET A 1 -3.45 17.30 13.60
CA MET A 1 -2.41 17.03 14.63
C MET A 1 -1.04 17.52 14.19
N GLY A 2 -0.48 17.09 13.04
CA GLY A 2 0.88 17.48 12.61
C GLY A 2 1.11 19.01 12.48
N VAL A 3 0.27 19.71 11.72
CA VAL A 3 0.41 21.17 11.47
C VAL A 3 0.35 22.02 12.74
N GLN A 4 -0.48 21.64 13.71
CA GLN A 4 -0.63 22.37 14.98
C GLN A 4 0.48 22.09 15.99
N LEU A 5 1.15 20.95 15.86
CA LEU A 5 2.20 20.53 16.79
C LEU A 5 3.57 21.04 16.35
N PHE A 6 3.85 20.93 15.05
CA PHE A 6 5.15 21.27 14.49
C PHE A 6 5.16 22.62 13.77
N GLY A 7 4.04 23.09 13.20
CA GLY A 7 4.06 24.36 12.47
C GLY A 7 5.15 24.40 11.38
N ARG A 8 5.74 25.56 11.13
CA ARG A 8 6.75 25.76 10.08
C ARG A 8 8.18 25.63 10.63
N MET A 9 9.03 24.87 9.93
CA MET A 9 10.41 24.55 10.32
C MET A 9 11.41 25.34 9.46
N ASP A 10 11.71 26.58 9.87
CA ASP A 10 12.55 27.52 9.10
C ASP A 10 13.93 27.75 9.73
N TYR A 11 14.24 27.06 10.81
CA TYR A 11 15.44 27.33 11.60
C TYR A 11 16.59 26.43 11.16
N HIS A 12 17.70 27.04 10.73
CA HIS A 12 18.92 26.32 10.34
C HIS A 12 20.17 26.92 10.98
N CYS A 13 21.20 26.09 11.11
CA CYS A 13 22.53 26.54 11.53
C CYS A 13 23.27 27.19 10.38
N VAL A 14 23.67 28.45 10.56
CA VAL A 14 24.48 29.22 9.60
C VAL A 14 25.72 29.79 10.25
N LEU A 15 26.68 30.23 9.43
CA LEU A 15 27.87 30.94 9.91
C LEU A 15 27.51 32.30 10.53
N PRO A 16 28.20 32.73 11.61
CA PRO A 16 27.93 34.02 12.23
C PRO A 16 28.30 35.16 11.27
N GLY A 17 27.35 36.07 11.01
CA GLY A 17 27.53 37.23 10.13
C GLY A 17 26.96 37.07 8.71
N THR A 18 26.28 35.97 8.42
CA THR A 18 25.58 35.76 7.14
C THR A 18 24.32 36.61 7.06
N ASN A 19 24.02 37.15 5.88
CA ASN A 19 22.81 37.93 5.66
C ASN A 19 21.61 37.00 5.38
N VAL A 20 20.61 37.03 6.26
CA VAL A 20 19.41 36.15 6.18
C VAL A 20 18.65 36.28 4.85
N SER A 21 18.74 37.43 4.18
CA SER A 21 18.04 37.70 2.92
C SER A 21 18.75 37.16 1.67
N ASN A 22 20.03 36.81 1.78
CA ASN A 22 20.86 36.36 0.66
C ASN A 22 21.83 35.27 1.11
N VAL A 23 21.26 34.17 1.60
CA VAL A 23 22.01 33.03 2.09
C VAL A 23 22.44 32.13 0.93
N THR A 24 23.70 31.73 0.92
CA THR A 24 24.24 30.79 -0.06
C THR A 24 24.49 29.42 0.56
N ILE A 25 24.62 28.37 -0.26
CA ILE A 25 24.90 27.00 0.21
C ILE A 25 26.20 26.90 1.03
N ALA A 26 27.14 27.82 0.83
CA ALA A 26 28.40 27.85 1.58
C ALA A 26 28.25 28.38 3.02
N ASP A 27 27.14 29.05 3.31
CA ASP A 27 26.85 29.66 4.60
C ASP A 27 26.15 28.70 5.57
N LEU A 28 25.58 27.61 5.06
CA LEU A 28 24.90 26.58 5.84
C LEU A 28 25.88 25.52 6.35
N ALA A 29 25.49 24.83 7.42
CA ALA A 29 26.19 23.64 7.90
C ALA A 29 26.17 22.52 6.87
N ILE A 30 27.23 21.71 6.78
CA ILE A 30 27.29 20.53 5.89
C ILE A 30 27.25 19.25 6.75
N PRO A 31 26.23 18.38 6.61
CA PRO A 31 24.98 18.57 5.87
C PRO A 31 24.06 19.61 6.53
N ASP A 32 23.12 20.18 5.75
CA ASP A 32 22.15 21.13 6.28
C ASP A 32 21.38 20.48 7.43
N THR A 33 21.36 21.16 8.57
CA THR A 33 20.70 20.68 9.78
C THR A 33 19.73 21.73 10.27
N MET A 34 18.55 21.27 10.71
CA MET A 34 17.60 22.13 11.40
C MET A 34 18.09 22.42 12.81
N CYS A 35 17.62 23.50 13.42
CA CYS A 35 18.01 23.85 14.78
C CYS A 35 16.85 24.39 15.58
N SER A 36 16.99 24.31 16.90
CA SER A 36 16.07 24.89 17.86
C SER A 36 16.76 26.03 18.60
N GLN A 37 15.96 26.98 19.09
CA GLN A 37 16.49 28.03 19.95
C GLN A 37 17.00 27.42 21.27
N LYS A 38 18.03 28.03 21.86
CA LYS A 38 18.63 27.54 23.11
C LYS A 38 17.56 27.35 24.20
N GLY A 39 17.49 26.15 24.76
CA GLY A 39 16.51 25.77 25.78
C GLY A 39 15.11 25.36 25.27
N ALA A 40 14.87 25.33 23.95
CA ALA A 40 13.62 24.82 23.38
C ALA A 40 13.59 23.29 23.22
N GLY A 41 14.71 22.60 23.46
CA GLY A 41 14.77 21.14 23.57
C GLY A 41 14.98 20.35 22.28
N GLY A 42 15.26 21.04 21.17
CA GLY A 42 15.78 20.44 19.93
C GLY A 42 17.31 20.55 19.84
N TYR A 43 17.84 20.45 18.61
CA TYR A 43 19.26 20.54 18.33
C TYR A 43 19.79 21.97 18.50
N GLU A 44 20.84 22.13 19.29
CA GLU A 44 21.52 23.41 19.49
C GLU A 44 22.77 23.47 18.61
N CYS A 45 22.87 24.52 17.78
CA CYS A 45 24.05 24.73 16.93
C CYS A 45 25.32 24.90 17.77
N PRO A 46 26.49 24.44 17.27
CA PRO A 46 27.77 24.61 17.95
C PRO A 46 28.18 26.09 18.03
N ALA A 47 29.14 26.42 18.92
CA ALA A 47 29.50 27.81 19.23
C ALA A 47 30.04 28.64 18.04
N ASN A 48 30.44 28.00 16.94
CA ASN A 48 30.91 28.64 15.71
C ASN A 48 29.79 28.88 14.68
N MET A 49 28.54 28.59 15.02
CA MET A 49 27.36 28.76 14.17
C MET A 49 26.22 29.39 14.97
N GLU A 50 25.30 30.03 14.26
CA GLU A 50 24.10 30.65 14.85
C GLU A 50 22.85 30.01 14.26
N CYS A 51 21.85 29.76 15.12
CA CYS A 51 20.55 29.26 14.70
C CYS A 51 19.69 30.43 14.24
N VAL A 52 19.49 30.57 12.94
CA VAL A 52 18.71 31.67 12.36
C VAL A 52 17.49 31.13 11.65
N LYS A 53 16.45 31.97 11.55
CA LYS A 53 15.26 31.67 10.75
C LYS A 53 15.52 32.10 9.31
N LEU A 54 15.49 31.16 8.37
CA LEU A 54 15.56 31.46 6.94
C LEU A 54 14.16 31.39 6.34
N ASP A 55 13.76 32.44 5.62
CA ASP A 55 12.55 32.44 4.81
C ASP A 55 12.96 32.12 3.38
N MET A 56 13.10 30.82 3.08
CA MET A 56 13.45 30.39 1.74
C MET A 56 12.19 30.35 0.87
N SER A 57 12.33 30.65 -0.42
CA SER A 57 11.19 30.47 -1.33
C SER A 57 10.79 28.99 -1.38
N ALA A 58 9.50 28.69 -1.56
CA ALA A 58 8.99 27.31 -1.67
C ALA A 58 9.73 26.45 -2.71
N HIS A 59 10.35 27.07 -3.72
CA HIS A 59 11.14 26.39 -4.74
C HIS A 59 12.54 25.96 -4.28
N ALA A 60 13.08 26.64 -3.25
CA ALA A 60 14.34 26.32 -2.58
C ALA A 60 14.11 25.42 -1.35
N GLU A 61 12.97 25.58 -0.66
CA GLU A 61 12.55 24.71 0.44
C GLU A 61 12.23 23.28 -0.04
N GLY A 62 11.78 23.08 -1.27
CA GLY A 62 11.54 21.74 -1.81
C GLY A 62 10.68 20.86 -0.87
N PHE A 63 11.22 19.72 -0.44
CA PHE A 63 10.55 18.80 0.49
C PHE A 63 10.59 19.26 1.95
N TYR A 64 11.33 20.32 2.31
CA TYR A 64 11.46 20.83 3.68
C TYR A 64 10.24 21.65 4.15
N GLY A 65 9.34 22.05 3.25
CA GLY A 65 8.05 22.70 3.57
C GLY A 65 6.97 21.76 4.14
N MET A 66 7.37 20.80 4.95
CA MET A 66 6.59 19.60 5.29
C MET A 66 5.30 19.90 6.06
N PHE A 67 5.32 20.89 6.93
CA PHE A 67 4.20 21.21 7.84
C PHE A 67 3.70 22.66 7.67
N ASN A 68 4.08 23.31 6.56
CA ASN A 68 3.69 24.70 6.27
C ASN A 68 2.20 24.84 5.95
N ASP A 69 1.68 23.87 5.20
CA ASP A 69 0.30 23.83 4.74
C ASP A 69 -0.35 22.48 5.05
N PHE A 70 -1.68 22.47 5.09
CA PHE A 70 -2.44 21.24 5.30
C PHE A 70 -2.09 20.16 4.25
N GLY A 71 -2.01 20.55 2.97
CA GLY A 71 -1.68 19.63 1.87
C GLY A 71 -0.30 19.00 2.01
N SER A 72 0.73 19.81 2.26
CA SER A 72 2.11 19.34 2.46
C SER A 72 2.24 18.45 3.70
N SER A 73 1.52 18.77 4.78
CA SER A 73 1.52 17.96 5.99
C SER A 73 0.87 16.60 5.80
N LEU A 74 -0.20 16.53 5.00
CA LEU A 74 -0.85 15.28 4.66
C LEU A 74 0.05 14.41 3.79
N PHE A 75 0.73 15.02 2.81
CA PHE A 75 1.70 14.33 1.98
C PHE A 75 2.86 13.78 2.82
N THR A 76 3.39 14.58 3.73
CA THR A 76 4.45 14.16 4.66
C THR A 76 4.01 12.98 5.54
N VAL A 77 2.81 13.04 6.11
CA VAL A 77 2.25 11.94 6.91
C VAL A 77 2.05 10.69 6.06
N TYR A 78 1.59 10.83 4.81
CA TYR A 78 1.44 9.72 3.89
C TYR A 78 2.79 9.09 3.51
N MET A 79 3.81 9.92 3.24
CA MET A 79 5.18 9.46 3.02
C MET A 79 5.70 8.73 4.26
N ALA A 80 5.45 9.23 5.46
CA ALA A 80 5.81 8.54 6.69
C ALA A 80 5.07 7.20 6.85
N ALA A 81 3.79 7.15 6.45
CA ALA A 81 2.94 5.96 6.54
C ALA A 81 3.43 4.80 5.67
N SER A 82 4.10 5.07 4.55
CA SER A 82 4.69 4.03 3.70
C SER A 82 5.89 3.34 4.35
N GLN A 83 6.39 3.85 5.49
CA GLN A 83 7.58 3.38 6.20
C GLN A 83 8.88 3.54 5.42
N GLU A 84 8.85 4.33 4.34
CA GLU A 84 10.01 4.68 3.54
C GLU A 84 10.38 6.14 3.81
N GLY A 85 11.64 6.41 4.17
CA GLY A 85 12.13 7.78 4.38
C GLY A 85 11.57 8.54 5.58
N TRP A 86 10.64 7.95 6.36
CA TRP A 86 10.07 8.57 7.57
C TRP A 86 11.10 8.91 8.66
N VAL A 87 12.21 8.18 8.68
CA VAL A 87 13.30 8.38 9.65
C VAL A 87 14.00 9.72 9.42
N TYR A 88 14.18 10.14 8.16
CA TYR A 88 14.76 11.45 7.85
C TYR A 88 13.85 12.58 8.34
N VAL A 89 12.54 12.46 8.05
CA VAL A 89 11.51 13.37 8.54
C VAL A 89 11.48 13.43 10.07
N LEU A 90 11.63 12.28 10.74
CA LEU A 90 11.72 12.22 12.19
C LEU A 90 12.92 13.01 12.70
N TYR A 91 14.11 12.81 12.11
CA TYR A 91 15.32 13.52 12.55
C TYR A 91 15.18 15.04 12.36
N ASP A 92 14.63 15.49 11.23
CA ASP A 92 14.34 16.91 11.00
C ASP A 92 13.40 17.50 12.08
N CYS A 93 12.38 16.72 12.48
CA CYS A 93 11.48 17.11 13.56
C CYS A 93 12.16 17.08 14.95
N LEU A 94 13.05 16.13 15.20
CA LEU A 94 13.79 16.02 16.46
C LEU A 94 14.79 17.17 16.64
N ASP A 95 15.35 17.68 15.55
CA ASP A 95 16.28 18.79 15.59
C ASP A 95 15.56 20.13 15.81
N THR A 96 14.33 20.26 15.33
CA THR A 96 13.54 21.50 15.49
C THR A 96 12.76 21.54 16.83
N PHE A 97 12.19 20.40 17.26
CA PHE A 97 11.25 20.31 18.39
C PHE A 97 11.80 19.49 19.56
N PRO A 98 11.17 19.58 20.75
CA PRO A 98 11.51 18.70 21.85
C PRO A 98 11.44 17.23 21.46
N SER A 99 12.56 16.53 21.67
CA SER A 99 12.77 15.15 21.22
C SER A 99 11.64 14.18 21.59
N TYR A 100 11.12 14.30 22.82
CA TYR A 100 10.05 13.43 23.31
C TYR A 100 8.73 13.61 22.53
N ILE A 101 8.34 14.85 22.18
CA ILE A 101 7.08 15.13 21.50
C ILE A 101 7.12 14.55 20.08
N ALA A 102 8.20 14.82 19.35
CA ALA A 102 8.36 14.32 17.99
C ALA A 102 8.39 12.78 17.98
N PHE A 103 9.16 12.17 18.87
CA PHE A 103 9.24 10.71 18.97
C PHE A 103 7.88 10.07 19.25
N PHE A 104 7.14 10.55 20.26
CA PHE A 104 5.82 9.99 20.57
C PHE A 104 4.83 10.18 19.42
N TYR A 105 4.86 11.32 18.74
CA TYR A 105 3.99 11.56 17.59
C TYR A 105 4.25 10.56 16.45
N PHE A 106 5.51 10.40 16.02
CA PHE A 106 5.83 9.49 14.91
C PHE A 106 5.63 8.02 15.28
N VAL A 107 6.02 7.59 16.48
CA VAL A 107 5.86 6.19 16.90
C VAL A 107 4.39 5.81 16.99
N THR A 108 3.54 6.65 17.58
CA THR A 108 2.10 6.36 17.68
C THR A 108 1.41 6.39 16.31
N LEU A 109 1.82 7.30 15.42
CA LEU A 109 1.36 7.36 14.04
C LEU A 109 1.70 6.08 13.27
N ILE A 110 2.96 5.66 13.30
CA ILE A 110 3.42 4.44 12.61
C ILE A 110 2.77 3.21 13.21
N PHE A 111 2.65 3.13 14.54
CA PHE A 111 1.98 2.01 15.21
C PHE A 111 0.52 1.90 14.79
N LEU A 112 -0.23 3.01 14.80
CA LEU A 112 -1.64 3.03 14.40
C LEU A 112 -1.81 2.64 12.93
N LEU A 113 -1.00 3.19 12.03
CA LEU A 113 -1.06 2.88 10.59
C LEU A 113 -0.62 1.46 10.29
N ALA A 114 0.48 0.99 10.89
CA ALA A 114 0.96 -0.37 10.71
C ALA A 114 -0.03 -1.39 11.26
N TRP A 115 -0.65 -1.11 12.40
CA TRP A 115 -1.62 -2.01 13.01
C TRP A 115 -2.97 -1.98 12.29
N LEU A 116 -3.48 -0.82 11.88
CA LEU A 116 -4.78 -0.76 11.20
C LEU A 116 -4.65 -1.15 9.73
N VAL A 117 -3.82 -0.43 8.97
CA VAL A 117 -3.80 -0.56 7.51
C VAL A 117 -3.21 -1.89 7.08
N LYS A 118 -2.12 -2.36 7.70
CA LYS A 118 -1.55 -3.66 7.33
C LYS A 118 -2.46 -4.81 7.73
N ASN A 119 -3.07 -4.78 8.91
CA ASN A 119 -3.96 -5.87 9.32
C ASN A 119 -5.25 -5.91 8.48
N VAL A 120 -5.82 -4.76 8.14
CA VAL A 120 -6.97 -4.69 7.21
C VAL A 120 -6.57 -5.17 5.82
N PHE A 121 -5.42 -4.73 5.31
CA PHE A 121 -4.92 -5.16 4.01
C PHE A 121 -4.70 -6.67 3.96
N ILE A 122 -4.05 -7.25 4.98
CA ILE A 122 -3.86 -8.70 5.10
C ILE A 122 -5.21 -9.41 5.13
N ALA A 123 -6.18 -8.93 5.93
CA ALA A 123 -7.51 -9.53 6.03
C ALA A 123 -8.22 -9.61 4.66
N VAL A 124 -8.23 -8.51 3.91
CA VAL A 124 -8.84 -8.45 2.57
C VAL A 124 -8.14 -9.39 1.59
N ILE A 125 -6.80 -9.44 1.59
CA ILE A 125 -6.05 -10.36 0.74
C ILE A 125 -6.33 -11.82 1.13
N THR A 126 -6.48 -12.14 2.42
CA THR A 126 -6.82 -13.49 2.87
C THR A 126 -8.25 -13.88 2.49
N GLU A 127 -9.21 -12.96 2.56
CA GLU A 127 -10.60 -13.19 2.16
C GLU A 127 -10.70 -13.45 0.65
N THR A 128 -10.10 -12.57 -0.17
CA THR A 128 -10.05 -12.76 -1.63
C THR A 128 -9.35 -14.05 -2.04
N PHE A 129 -8.25 -14.43 -1.36
CA PHE A 129 -7.59 -15.71 -1.63
C PHE A 129 -8.45 -16.92 -1.24
N ALA A 130 -9.22 -16.83 -0.15
CA ALA A 130 -10.16 -17.87 0.25
C ALA A 130 -11.27 -18.06 -0.80
N GLU A 131 -11.84 -16.96 -1.32
CA GLU A 131 -12.83 -17.00 -2.41
C GLU A 131 -12.27 -17.68 -3.67
N ILE A 132 -11.06 -17.30 -4.10
CA ILE A 132 -10.40 -17.91 -5.28
C ILE A 132 -10.21 -19.42 -5.08
N ARG A 133 -9.85 -19.87 -3.87
CA ARG A 133 -9.67 -21.30 -3.56
C ARG A 133 -10.99 -22.08 -3.64
N VAL A 134 -12.08 -21.50 -3.16
CA VAL A 134 -13.42 -22.11 -3.23
C VAL A 134 -13.85 -22.25 -4.70
N GLN A 135 -13.72 -21.18 -5.49
CA GLN A 135 -14.05 -21.21 -6.92
C GLN A 135 -13.23 -22.24 -7.68
N PHE A 136 -11.93 -22.34 -7.39
CA PHE A 136 -11.08 -23.35 -8.02
C PHE A 136 -11.59 -24.76 -7.72
N SER A 137 -11.92 -25.08 -6.46
CA SER A 137 -12.48 -26.39 -6.08
C SER A 137 -13.76 -26.74 -6.84
N GLU A 138 -14.71 -25.79 -6.96
CA GLU A 138 -15.97 -26.00 -7.69
C GLU A 138 -15.74 -26.21 -9.20
N MET A 139 -14.77 -25.51 -9.79
CA MET A 139 -14.39 -25.71 -11.19
C MET A 139 -13.86 -27.14 -11.44
N TRP A 140 -13.04 -27.70 -10.56
CA TRP A 140 -12.56 -29.09 -10.72
C TRP A 140 -13.67 -30.12 -10.54
N GLN A 141 -14.57 -29.92 -9.58
CA GLN A 141 -15.72 -30.82 -9.41
C GLN A 141 -16.66 -30.77 -10.63
N THR A 142 -16.90 -29.60 -11.19
CA THR A 142 -17.72 -29.47 -12.42
C THR A 142 -17.05 -30.16 -13.60
N ARG A 143 -15.71 -30.10 -13.73
CA ARG A 143 -14.99 -30.82 -14.79
C ARG A 143 -15.01 -32.33 -14.60
N GLU A 144 -14.91 -32.84 -13.37
CA GLU A 144 -15.06 -34.28 -13.10
C GLU A 144 -16.49 -34.77 -13.35
N ILE A 145 -17.51 -34.00 -12.93
CA ILE A 145 -18.92 -34.34 -13.19
C ILE A 145 -19.19 -34.34 -14.70
N THR A 146 -18.73 -33.32 -15.44
CA THR A 146 -18.91 -33.26 -16.92
C THR A 146 -18.13 -34.37 -17.64
N ALA A 147 -16.95 -34.77 -17.12
CA ALA A 147 -16.16 -35.87 -17.68
C ALA A 147 -16.79 -37.24 -17.40
N ASN A 148 -17.36 -37.45 -16.22
CA ASN A 148 -18.09 -38.67 -15.91
C ASN A 148 -19.39 -38.76 -16.72
N ASP A 149 -20.18 -37.68 -16.79
CA ASP A 149 -21.46 -37.66 -17.51
C ASP A 149 -21.29 -37.88 -19.04
N SER A 150 -20.16 -37.43 -19.60
CA SER A 150 -19.80 -37.71 -21.00
C SER A 150 -19.23 -39.12 -21.25
N PHE A 151 -18.70 -39.79 -20.21
CA PHE A 151 -18.18 -41.16 -20.31
C PHE A 151 -19.25 -42.23 -20.04
N THR A 152 -20.31 -41.93 -19.27
CA THR A 152 -21.47 -42.82 -19.05
C THR A 152 -22.48 -42.85 -20.21
N GLN A 153 -22.05 -42.60 -21.45
CA GLN A 153 -22.83 -43.02 -22.62
C GLN A 153 -22.64 -44.52 -22.83
N VAL A 154 -23.47 -45.34 -22.17
CA VAL A 154 -23.41 -46.80 -22.29
C VAL A 154 -23.86 -47.22 -23.68
N LEU A 155 -22.94 -47.85 -24.41
CA LEU A 155 -23.16 -48.30 -25.77
C LEU A 155 -23.75 -49.72 -25.80
N LEU A 156 -25.07 -49.85 -25.79
CA LEU A 156 -25.73 -51.16 -25.92
C LEU A 156 -25.87 -51.57 -27.39
N GLN A 157 -25.21 -52.67 -27.76
CA GLN A 157 -25.28 -53.25 -29.09
C GLN A 157 -26.35 -54.33 -29.18
N ALA A 158 -27.43 -54.03 -29.91
CA ALA A 158 -28.42 -55.00 -30.35
C ALA A 158 -28.32 -55.21 -31.87
N SER A 159 -28.73 -56.39 -32.33
CA SER A 159 -28.30 -57.11 -33.55
C SER A 159 -28.34 -56.41 -34.93
N SER A 160 -28.61 -55.11 -35.04
CA SER A 160 -28.40 -54.32 -36.27
C SER A 160 -28.38 -52.79 -36.07
N TYR A 161 -28.36 -52.29 -34.84
CA TYR A 161 -28.41 -50.85 -34.57
C TYR A 161 -27.74 -50.51 -33.25
N PHE A 162 -27.34 -49.24 -33.16
CA PHE A 162 -26.60 -48.68 -32.05
C PHE A 162 -27.48 -47.63 -31.33
N CYS A 163 -27.75 -47.81 -30.04
CA CYS A 163 -28.63 -46.92 -29.27
C CYS A 163 -27.87 -46.27 -28.11
N ILE A 164 -27.95 -44.94 -28.00
CA ILE A 164 -27.47 -44.16 -26.86
C ILE A 164 -28.67 -43.95 -25.94
N THR A 165 -28.56 -44.35 -24.67
CA THR A 165 -29.60 -44.11 -23.66
C THR A 165 -29.01 -43.36 -22.47
N GLU A 166 -29.67 -42.27 -22.05
CA GLU A 166 -29.31 -41.46 -20.89
C GLU A 166 -29.95 -42.07 -19.63
N GLU A 167 -29.17 -42.31 -18.57
CA GLU A 167 -29.55 -43.18 -17.44
C GLU A 167 -30.60 -42.57 -16.48
N SER A 168 -31.09 -41.34 -16.72
CA SER A 168 -31.93 -40.61 -15.76
C SER A 168 -33.44 -40.84 -15.85
N LYS A 169 -33.94 -41.70 -16.75
CA LYS A 169 -35.39 -42.01 -16.83
C LYS A 169 -35.71 -43.50 -16.99
N VAL A 170 -35.44 -44.28 -15.94
CA VAL A 170 -36.29 -45.43 -15.65
C VAL A 170 -37.70 -44.87 -15.36
N THR A 171 -38.67 -45.21 -16.20
CA THR A 171 -40.09 -44.81 -16.14
C THR A 171 -40.47 -43.60 -17.00
N THR A 172 -40.35 -43.67 -18.32
CA THR A 172 -41.53 -43.62 -19.22
C THR A 172 -41.13 -43.86 -20.68
N SER A 173 -41.91 -44.71 -21.33
CA SER A 173 -41.86 -45.08 -22.74
C SER A 173 -41.71 -43.89 -23.68
N SER A 174 -40.59 -43.81 -24.43
CA SER A 174 -40.48 -43.24 -25.79
C SER A 174 -39.07 -43.46 -26.34
N ALA A 175 -38.88 -44.50 -27.16
CA ALA A 175 -37.65 -44.69 -27.93
C ALA A 175 -37.74 -43.92 -29.26
N VAL A 176 -36.77 -43.07 -29.56
CA VAL A 176 -36.62 -42.43 -30.88
C VAL A 176 -35.58 -43.21 -31.68
N ALA A 177 -36.00 -43.85 -32.77
CA ALA A 177 -35.13 -44.63 -33.64
C ALA A 177 -34.48 -43.72 -34.71
N LEU A 178 -33.14 -43.67 -34.75
CA LEU A 178 -32.39 -43.03 -35.84
C LEU A 178 -32.20 -44.03 -37.00
N TYR A 179 -32.81 -43.72 -38.15
CA TYR A 179 -32.67 -44.51 -39.39
C TYR A 179 -31.30 -44.25 -40.05
N GLY A 180 -30.38 -45.19 -39.93
CA GLY A 180 -29.15 -45.24 -40.73
C GLY A 180 -29.32 -46.13 -41.96
N LYS A 181 -29.47 -45.53 -43.15
CA LYS A 181 -29.40 -46.25 -44.44
C LYS A 181 -27.97 -46.76 -44.66
N ARG A 182 -27.77 -48.08 -44.61
CA ARG A 182 -26.51 -48.74 -45.02
C ARG A 182 -26.60 -49.08 -46.50
N GLY A 183 -25.80 -48.40 -47.33
CA GLY A 183 -25.58 -48.76 -48.72
C GLY A 183 -24.54 -49.87 -48.89
N SER A 184 -24.51 -50.44 -50.10
CA SER A 184 -23.70 -51.55 -50.63
C SER A 184 -24.44 -52.89 -50.62
N SER A 185 -24.68 -53.57 -51.75
CA SER A 185 -23.94 -53.61 -53.02
C SER A 185 -24.82 -53.56 -54.26
#